data_AF-X1V9W3-F1
#
_entry.id   AF-X1V9W3-F1
#
_cell.length_a   1.000
_cell.length_b   1.000
_cell.length_c   1.000
_cell.angle_alpha   90.00
_cell.angle_beta   90.00
_cell.angle_gamma   90.00
#
_symmetry.space_group_name_H-M   'P 1'
#
loop_
_entity.id
_entity.type
_entity.pdbx_description
1 polymer ?
#
loop_
_entity_poly.entity_id
_entity_poly.type
_entity_poly.pdbx_seq_one_letter_code
_entity_poly.pdbx_strand_id
1 'polypeptide(L)'
;MRTENGGWIDSIYDEDDTVVVETSKFVPLSIDWRPLAHGWAMGIYAPEVVAAGASDWDNLVGTGPFMFKEYVAGSHISYARNPHYWDTTTINGKEYPIPFIDELLYAQIVDESTRIAALRTGVMDVWHTVPLVYGDTLARINPELIQQKWAMESMECLVMRTDRPPFDNHEVRRAMMIALDLPAISRARYGEWVLRGWPADATTAAYTPFEELPARTQELYDYDSVKARQMLADAGYPDGFRFEIVLPSYDEVIDYVTMAVAYWADIGVEATMKVMEPGA
;
A
#
# COMPACT_ATOMS: atom_id res chain seq x y z
N MET A 1 30.79 6.34 0.27
CA MET A 1 30.63 5.07 -0.48
C MET A 1 30.00 5.37 -1.83
N ARG A 2 30.61 4.98 -2.96
CA ARG A 2 29.93 4.98 -4.25
C ARG A 2 29.00 3.77 -4.28
N THR A 3 27.73 3.97 -4.60
CA THR A 3 26.80 2.85 -4.72
C THR A 3 27.19 2.01 -5.95
N GLU A 4 27.42 0.72 -5.77
CA GLU A 4 27.90 -0.18 -6.84
C GLU A 4 26.89 -0.38 -7.98
N ASN A 5 25.65 0.12 -7.83
CA ASN A 5 24.52 -0.19 -8.70
C ASN A 5 24.19 0.88 -9.75
N GLY A 6 25.10 1.82 -10.05
CA GLY A 6 24.80 2.91 -11.00
C GLY A 6 23.70 3.85 -10.49
N GLY A 7 23.61 4.01 -9.16
CA GLY A 7 22.71 4.96 -8.53
C GLY A 7 23.11 6.42 -8.83
N TRP A 8 22.20 7.34 -8.53
CA TRP A 8 22.40 8.78 -8.75
C TRP A 8 23.08 9.51 -7.58
N ILE A 9 23.49 8.77 -6.55
CA ILE A 9 24.24 9.29 -5.40
C ILE A 9 25.73 9.10 -5.66
N ASP A 10 26.48 10.19 -5.78
CA ASP A 10 27.92 10.20 -6.03
C ASP A 10 28.72 9.98 -4.74
N SER A 11 28.31 10.64 -3.66
CA SER A 11 28.91 10.47 -2.33
C SER A 11 27.97 10.87 -1.20
N ILE A 12 28.24 10.31 -0.03
CA ILE A 12 27.64 10.67 1.26
C ILE A 12 28.81 10.86 2.24
N TYR A 13 28.85 11.98 2.94
CA TYR A 13 29.87 12.31 3.94
C TYR A 13 29.30 13.26 5.01
N ASP A 14 29.99 13.41 6.12
CA ASP A 14 29.63 14.32 7.22
C ASP A 14 30.50 15.58 7.24
N GLU A 15 29.90 16.71 7.63
CA GLU A 15 30.54 17.98 7.93
C GLU A 15 29.87 18.58 9.19
N ASP A 16 30.54 18.56 10.35
CA ASP A 16 30.08 19.19 11.59
C ASP A 16 28.57 18.98 11.90
N ASP A 17 28.20 17.73 12.22
CA ASP A 17 26.81 17.29 12.48
C ASP A 17 25.84 17.41 11.27
N THR A 18 26.35 17.74 10.09
CA THR A 18 25.58 17.79 8.83
C THR A 18 25.93 16.60 7.95
N VAL A 19 24.92 15.85 7.49
CA VAL A 19 25.12 14.83 6.45
C VAL A 19 24.94 15.49 5.07
N VAL A 20 26.00 15.41 4.25
CA VAL A 20 26.00 15.90 2.87
C VAL A 20 25.83 14.73 1.90
N VAL A 21 24.89 14.86 0.98
CA VAL A 21 24.62 13.88 -0.09
C VAL A 21 24.81 14.56 -1.44
N GLU A 22 25.86 14.16 -2.16
CA GLU A 22 26.12 14.64 -3.52
C GLU A 22 25.47 13.73 -4.54
N THR A 23 24.83 14.33 -5.56
CA THR A 23 24.05 13.59 -6.56
C THR A 23 24.46 13.97 -7.97
N SER A 24 24.46 12.98 -8.85
CA SER A 24 24.92 13.12 -10.23
C SER A 24 23.90 13.79 -11.16
N LYS A 25 22.65 13.94 -10.69
CA LYS A 25 21.54 14.58 -11.40
C LYS A 25 20.53 15.13 -10.40
N PHE A 26 19.83 16.20 -10.78
CA PHE A 26 18.69 16.66 -10.01
C PHE A 26 17.59 15.60 -10.05
N VAL A 27 17.16 15.16 -8.87
CA VAL A 27 16.05 14.24 -8.70
C VAL A 27 14.93 14.98 -7.94
N PRO A 28 13.76 15.22 -8.56
CA PRO A 28 12.70 15.96 -7.93
C PRO A 28 12.26 15.33 -6.60
N LEU A 29 12.07 16.19 -5.60
CA LEU A 29 11.77 15.86 -4.19
C LEU A 29 10.59 14.89 -4.00
N SER A 30 9.62 14.85 -4.91
CA SER A 30 8.40 14.06 -4.76
C SER A 30 8.54 12.57 -5.04
N ILE A 31 9.58 12.13 -5.76
CA ILE A 31 9.70 10.73 -6.22
C ILE A 31 10.75 9.95 -5.42
N ASP A 32 11.93 10.53 -5.16
CA ASP A 32 13.07 9.77 -4.59
C ASP A 32 13.60 10.27 -3.23
N TRP A 33 13.20 11.47 -2.76
CA TRP A 33 13.53 11.93 -1.40
C TRP A 33 12.43 11.60 -0.39
N ARG A 34 11.22 11.26 -0.85
CA ARG A 34 10.15 10.72 0.01
C ARG A 34 10.67 9.56 0.85
N PRO A 35 11.44 8.57 0.34
CA PRO A 35 12.11 7.55 1.15
C PRO A 35 12.97 8.08 2.30
N LEU A 36 13.70 9.20 2.14
CA LEU A 36 14.53 9.78 3.22
C LEU A 36 13.68 10.42 4.33
N ALA A 37 12.52 10.97 3.96
CA ALA A 37 11.54 11.48 4.93
C ALA A 37 10.57 10.38 5.44
N HIS A 38 10.56 9.22 4.79
CA HIS A 38 9.65 8.11 5.06
C HIS A 38 10.39 7.03 5.81
N GLY A 39 10.27 7.06 7.15
CA GLY A 39 11.01 6.20 8.08
C GLY A 39 10.87 4.69 7.87
N TRP A 40 9.99 4.21 6.99
CA TRP A 40 9.90 2.80 6.61
C TRP A 40 11.08 2.36 5.72
N ALA A 41 11.45 3.14 4.71
CA ALA A 41 12.45 2.70 3.71
C ALA A 41 13.88 3.07 4.09
N MET A 42 14.07 4.11 4.91
CA MET A 42 15.39 4.65 5.26
C MET A 42 15.51 4.92 6.76
N GLY A 43 15.25 3.89 7.57
CA GLY A 43 15.54 3.94 9.01
C GLY A 43 17.01 4.25 9.28
N ILE A 44 17.29 5.09 10.28
CA ILE A 44 18.66 5.36 10.75
C ILE A 44 19.02 4.31 11.78
N TYR A 45 20.02 3.49 11.46
CA TYR A 45 20.53 2.44 12.34
C TYR A 45 21.86 2.87 12.96
N ALA A 46 22.10 2.46 14.20
CA ALA A 46 23.42 2.61 14.80
C ALA A 46 24.45 1.76 14.03
N PRO A 47 25.68 2.25 13.80
CA PRO A 47 26.72 1.49 13.08
C PRO A 47 26.97 0.09 13.65
N GLU A 48 26.82 -0.06 14.97
CA GLU A 48 26.96 -1.31 15.70
C GLU A 48 25.91 -2.35 15.32
N VAL A 49 24.67 -1.94 15.03
CA VAL A 49 23.60 -2.83 14.54
C VAL A 49 23.97 -3.38 13.16
N VAL A 50 24.49 -2.51 12.30
CA VAL A 50 24.95 -2.92 10.97
C VAL A 50 26.13 -3.89 11.07
N ALA A 51 27.08 -3.61 11.95
CA ALA A 51 28.24 -4.47 12.20
C ALA A 51 27.87 -5.83 12.82
N ALA A 52 26.83 -5.87 13.67
CA ALA A 52 26.33 -7.10 14.29
C ALA A 52 25.47 -7.95 13.34
N GLY A 53 24.99 -7.38 12.23
CA GLY A 53 24.14 -8.03 11.23
C GLY A 53 22.76 -7.41 11.20
N ALA A 54 22.57 -6.43 10.31
CA ALA A 54 21.32 -5.66 10.18
C ALA A 54 20.06 -6.48 9.86
N SER A 55 20.22 -7.75 9.46
CA SER A 55 19.10 -8.67 9.19
C SER A 55 18.58 -9.39 10.43
N ASP A 56 19.32 -9.37 11.53
CA ASP A 56 18.89 -9.99 12.78
C ASP A 56 17.96 -9.05 13.54
N TRP A 57 16.68 -9.41 13.60
CA TRP A 57 15.65 -8.58 14.21
C TRP A 57 15.88 -8.39 15.72
N ASP A 58 16.53 -9.35 16.38
CA ASP A 58 16.84 -9.28 17.82
C ASP A 58 17.90 -8.21 18.12
N ASN A 59 18.69 -7.80 17.12
CA ASN A 59 19.73 -6.78 17.25
C ASN A 59 19.27 -5.39 16.80
N LEU A 60 18.00 -5.23 16.38
CA LEU A 60 17.51 -3.95 15.86
C LEU A 60 17.41 -2.90 16.98
N VAL A 61 18.28 -1.89 16.90
CA VAL A 61 18.25 -0.70 17.75
C VAL A 61 17.97 0.52 16.89
N GLY A 62 17.04 1.36 17.34
CA GLY A 62 16.66 2.60 16.68
C GLY A 62 16.47 3.75 17.66
N THR A 63 16.15 4.94 17.14
CA THR A 63 15.96 6.18 17.92
C THR A 63 14.49 6.52 18.18
N GLY A 64 13.59 5.59 17.88
CA GLY A 64 12.15 5.79 17.96
C GLY A 64 11.58 5.88 19.38
N PRO A 65 10.26 6.16 19.50
CA PRO A 65 9.58 6.33 20.80
C PRO A 65 9.42 5.04 21.60
N PHE A 66 9.56 3.88 20.94
CA PHE A 66 9.46 2.57 21.55
C PHE A 66 10.67 1.71 21.20
N MET A 67 11.10 0.89 22.17
CA MET A 67 12.19 -0.06 22.07
C MET A 67 11.60 -1.46 21.96
N PHE A 68 12.14 -2.27 21.04
CA PHE A 68 11.75 -3.68 20.91
C PHE A 68 11.96 -4.42 22.23
N LYS A 69 10.97 -5.23 22.63
CA LYS A 69 11.00 -6.00 23.88
C LYS A 69 11.00 -7.50 23.61
N GLU A 70 10.01 -7.99 22.85
CA GLU A 70 9.97 -9.40 22.43
C GLU A 70 9.07 -9.61 21.22
N TYR A 71 9.33 -10.72 20.53
CA TYR A 71 8.45 -11.29 19.51
C TYR A 71 8.09 -12.72 19.90
N VAL A 72 6.79 -12.95 20.11
CA VAL A 72 6.24 -14.29 20.35
C VAL A 72 5.46 -14.70 19.10
N ALA A 73 6.05 -15.61 18.32
CA ALA A 73 5.50 -16.07 17.05
C ALA A 73 4.04 -16.53 17.17
N GLY A 74 3.18 -15.98 16.32
CA GLY A 74 1.74 -16.27 16.28
C GLY A 74 0.94 -15.65 17.43
N SER A 75 1.57 -14.87 18.31
CA SER A 75 0.91 -14.24 19.45
C SER A 75 1.01 -12.72 19.41
N HIS A 76 2.20 -12.16 19.52
CA HIS A 76 2.37 -10.70 19.60
C HIS A 76 3.80 -10.25 19.36
N ILE A 77 3.94 -8.95 19.08
CA ILE A 77 5.18 -8.21 19.21
C ILE A 77 4.96 -7.14 20.30
N SER A 78 5.86 -7.03 21.26
CA SER A 78 5.78 -6.00 22.31
C SER A 78 6.96 -5.03 22.24
N TYR A 79 6.67 -3.79 22.63
CA TYR A 79 7.65 -2.72 22.69
C TYR A 79 7.51 -1.94 23.99
N ALA A 80 8.62 -1.64 24.64
CA ALA A 80 8.67 -0.80 25.83
C ALA A 80 8.88 0.67 25.44
N ARG A 81 8.33 1.61 26.22
CA ARG A 81 8.62 3.04 26.05
C ARG A 81 10.12 3.32 26.08
N ASN A 82 10.61 4.12 25.15
CA ASN A 82 11.96 4.69 25.20
C ASN A 82 11.99 5.88 26.19
N PRO A 83 12.63 5.77 27.36
CA PRO A 83 12.70 6.86 28.33
C PRO A 83 13.58 8.03 27.87
N HIS A 84 14.34 7.85 26.79
CA HIS A 84 15.25 8.84 26.19
C HIS A 84 14.75 9.33 24.83
N TYR A 85 13.47 9.15 24.51
CA TYR A 85 12.93 9.68 23.26
C TYR A 85 13.05 11.21 23.25
N TRP A 86 13.59 11.73 22.15
CA TRP A 86 14.05 13.11 22.04
C TRP A 86 12.94 14.10 21.70
N ASP A 87 11.83 13.61 21.15
CA ASP A 87 10.76 14.45 20.63
C ASP A 87 9.65 14.71 21.66
N THR A 88 8.90 15.78 21.43
CA THR A 88 7.80 16.23 22.28
C THR A 88 6.56 16.53 21.43
N THR A 89 5.41 16.66 22.08
CA THR A 89 4.18 17.11 21.42
C THR A 89 3.56 18.26 22.19
N THR A 90 2.90 19.18 21.48
CA THR A 90 2.20 20.31 22.10
C THR A 90 0.70 20.06 22.10
N ILE A 91 0.11 19.98 23.29
CA ILE A 91 -1.34 19.79 23.50
C ILE A 91 -1.86 20.99 24.29
N ASN A 92 -2.84 21.71 23.72
CA ASN A 92 -3.44 22.90 24.33
C ASN A 92 -2.39 23.97 24.74
N GLY A 93 -1.37 24.17 23.91
CA GLY A 93 -0.30 25.15 24.14
C GLY A 93 0.75 24.74 25.17
N LYS A 94 0.71 23.50 25.67
CA LYS A 94 1.72 22.95 26.58
C LYS A 94 2.47 21.79 25.93
N GLU A 95 3.79 21.79 26.08
CA GLU A 95 4.69 20.76 25.59
C GLU A 95 4.72 19.55 26.55
N TYR A 96 4.73 18.35 25.98
CA TYR A 96 4.75 17.08 26.71
C TYR A 96 5.75 16.11 26.08
N PRO A 97 6.51 15.35 26.90
CA PRO A 97 7.32 14.26 26.38
C PRO A 97 6.40 13.15 25.86
N ILE A 98 6.78 12.56 24.72
CA ILE A 98 6.11 11.39 24.12
C ILE A 98 7.06 10.18 24.14
N PRO A 99 6.54 8.94 24.03
CA PRO A 99 5.13 8.55 24.02
C PRO A 99 4.48 8.63 25.42
N PHE A 100 3.14 8.66 25.44
CA PHE A 100 2.36 8.73 26.69
C PHE A 100 2.13 7.37 27.36
N ILE A 101 2.24 6.28 26.60
CA ILE A 101 2.00 4.92 27.08
C ILE A 101 3.33 4.22 27.39
N ASP A 102 3.29 3.28 28.34
CA ASP A 102 4.49 2.57 28.81
C ASP A 102 4.87 1.37 27.94
N GLU A 103 3.87 0.72 27.32
CA GLU A 103 4.05 -0.47 26.50
C GLU A 103 3.09 -0.44 25.30
N LEU A 104 3.58 -0.90 24.16
CA LEU A 104 2.83 -1.08 22.94
C LEU A 104 2.82 -2.56 22.56
N LEU A 105 1.63 -3.15 22.47
CA LEU A 105 1.42 -4.56 22.18
C LEU A 105 0.71 -4.72 20.83
N TYR A 106 1.41 -5.29 19.84
CA TYR A 106 0.84 -5.67 18.56
C TYR A 106 0.41 -7.13 18.59
N ALA A 107 -0.86 -7.38 18.90
CA ALA A 107 -1.42 -8.73 18.93
C ALA A 107 -1.65 -9.28 17.51
N GLN A 108 -1.27 -10.54 17.28
CA GLN A 108 -1.46 -11.27 16.03
C GLN A 108 -2.77 -12.07 16.09
N ILE A 109 -3.90 -11.39 15.88
CA ILE A 109 -5.24 -12.02 15.86
C ILE A 109 -5.71 -12.17 14.42
N VAL A 110 -5.61 -13.39 13.88
CA VAL A 110 -5.98 -13.66 12.47
C VAL A 110 -7.49 -13.66 12.27
N ASP A 111 -8.25 -14.27 13.17
CA ASP A 111 -9.71 -14.37 13.04
C ASP A 111 -10.39 -13.01 13.29
N GLU A 112 -11.20 -12.56 12.32
CA GLU A 112 -11.87 -11.25 12.38
C GLU A 112 -12.94 -11.20 13.49
N SER A 113 -13.64 -12.30 13.73
CA SER A 113 -14.66 -12.35 14.79
C SER A 113 -14.04 -12.16 16.18
N THR A 114 -12.83 -12.70 16.36
CA THR A 114 -12.01 -12.54 17.56
C THR A 114 -11.49 -11.11 17.69
N ARG A 115 -11.05 -10.47 16.59
CA ARG A 115 -10.68 -9.04 16.59
C ARG A 115 -11.86 -8.15 16.98
N ILE A 116 -13.03 -8.39 16.40
CA ILE A 116 -14.27 -7.68 16.77
C ILE A 116 -14.55 -7.88 18.26
N ALA A 117 -14.54 -9.11 18.76
CA ALA A 117 -14.78 -9.38 20.18
C ALA A 117 -13.78 -8.65 21.09
N ALA A 118 -12.48 -8.71 20.78
CA ALA A 118 -11.42 -8.08 21.55
C ALA A 118 -11.56 -6.55 21.60
N LEU A 119 -11.91 -5.91 20.47
CA LEU A 119 -12.21 -4.48 20.42
C LEU A 119 -13.41 -4.13 21.29
N ARG A 120 -14.47 -4.95 21.23
CA ARG A 120 -15.71 -4.70 21.98
C ARG A 120 -15.54 -4.87 23.49
N THR A 121 -14.65 -5.76 23.92
CA THR A 121 -14.38 -6.00 25.35
C THR A 121 -13.28 -5.10 25.91
N GLY A 122 -12.66 -4.24 25.10
CA GLY A 122 -11.54 -3.40 25.51
C GLY A 122 -10.24 -4.18 25.77
N VAL A 123 -10.11 -5.38 25.20
CA VAL A 123 -8.86 -6.15 25.20
C VAL A 123 -7.91 -5.61 24.12
N MET A 124 -8.48 -5.05 23.05
CA MET A 124 -7.75 -4.34 21.99
C MET A 124 -8.23 -2.89 21.95
N ASP A 125 -7.30 -1.94 22.04
CA ASP A 125 -7.63 -0.51 22.04
C ASP A 125 -7.80 0.04 20.61
N VAL A 126 -7.00 -0.47 19.66
CA VAL A 126 -6.94 0.03 18.28
C VAL A 126 -6.92 -1.13 17.30
N TRP A 127 -7.80 -1.09 16.31
CA TRP A 127 -7.74 -1.94 15.12
C TRP A 127 -7.51 -1.06 13.89
N HIS A 128 -6.31 -1.14 13.32
CA HIS A 128 -5.85 -0.21 12.27
C HIS A 128 -6.57 -0.39 10.92
N THR A 129 -6.81 -1.64 10.49
CA THR A 129 -7.39 -1.98 9.19
C THR A 129 -8.72 -2.70 9.38
N VAL A 130 -9.77 -1.92 9.67
CA VAL A 130 -11.14 -2.44 9.81
C VAL A 130 -11.81 -2.46 8.43
N PRO A 131 -12.28 -3.61 7.92
CA PRO A 131 -13.09 -3.66 6.71
C PRO A 131 -14.34 -2.78 6.83
N LEU A 132 -14.64 -1.99 5.80
CA LEU A 132 -15.76 -1.03 5.81
C LEU A 132 -17.12 -1.70 6.06
N VAL A 133 -17.29 -2.97 5.70
CA VAL A 133 -18.50 -3.76 5.97
C VAL A 133 -18.83 -3.87 7.48
N TYR A 134 -17.82 -3.78 8.35
CA TYR A 134 -18.03 -3.83 9.80
C TYR A 134 -18.28 -2.45 10.42
N GLY A 135 -18.00 -1.35 9.72
CA GLY A 135 -18.05 0.01 10.28
C GLY A 135 -19.40 0.33 10.93
N ASP A 136 -20.50 0.19 10.18
CA ASP A 136 -21.85 0.49 10.67
C ASP A 136 -22.28 -0.45 11.81
N THR A 137 -21.89 -1.72 11.72
CA THR A 137 -22.20 -2.70 12.76
C THR A 137 -21.47 -2.34 14.06
N LEU A 138 -20.17 -2.06 13.99
CA LEU A 138 -19.35 -1.65 15.12
C LEU A 138 -19.84 -0.33 15.74
N ALA A 139 -20.23 0.64 14.91
CA ALA A 139 -20.77 1.92 15.37
C ALA A 139 -22.07 1.73 16.17
N ARG A 140 -22.90 0.79 15.73
CA ARG A 140 -24.18 0.49 16.38
C ARG A 140 -24.01 -0.30 17.68
N ILE A 141 -23.12 -1.30 17.71
CA ILE A 141 -23.00 -2.21 18.87
C ILE A 141 -22.05 -1.67 19.94
N ASN A 142 -21.16 -0.73 19.60
CA ASN A 142 -20.17 -0.12 20.48
C ASN A 142 -20.05 1.39 20.19
N PRO A 143 -21.03 2.21 20.63
CA PRO A 143 -21.12 3.63 20.27
C PRO A 143 -19.99 4.51 20.84
N GLU A 144 -19.22 4.00 21.80
CA GLU A 144 -18.05 4.68 22.35
C GLU A 144 -16.80 4.54 21.47
N LEU A 145 -16.81 3.62 20.48
CA LEU A 145 -15.68 3.47 19.56
C LEU A 145 -15.60 4.68 18.63
N ILE A 146 -14.42 5.28 18.62
CA ILE A 146 -14.08 6.33 17.65
C ILE A 146 -13.66 5.62 16.36
N GLN A 147 -14.42 5.84 15.29
CA GLN A 147 -14.08 5.36 13.97
C GLN A 147 -13.52 6.50 13.13
N GLN A 148 -12.38 6.24 12.49
CA GLN A 148 -11.78 7.16 11.55
C GLN A 148 -11.70 6.49 10.19
N LYS A 149 -12.49 7.01 9.24
CA LYS A 149 -12.33 6.66 7.82
C LYS A 149 -11.21 7.52 7.26
N TRP A 150 -10.27 6.88 6.58
CA TRP A 150 -9.21 7.54 5.84
C TRP A 150 -9.17 6.96 4.43
N ALA A 151 -8.82 7.80 3.47
CA ALA A 151 -8.59 7.34 2.12
C ALA A 151 -7.25 6.60 2.09
N MET A 152 -7.25 5.36 1.61
CA MET A 152 -6.02 4.63 1.40
C MET A 152 -5.19 5.33 0.31
N GLU A 153 -3.93 5.65 0.60
CA GLU A 153 -3.03 6.29 -0.37
C GLU A 153 -2.42 5.29 -1.37
N SER A 154 -2.64 3.99 -1.17
CA SER A 154 -2.17 2.96 -2.08
C SER A 154 -3.22 2.64 -3.14
N MET A 155 -2.77 2.48 -4.38
CA MET A 155 -3.57 2.01 -5.50
C MET A 155 -3.37 0.51 -5.69
N GLU A 156 -4.48 -0.23 -5.76
CA GLU A 156 -4.45 -1.61 -6.24
C GLU A 156 -4.27 -1.58 -7.76
N CYS A 157 -3.24 -2.27 -8.27
CA CYS A 157 -2.99 -2.34 -9.70
C CYS A 157 -2.59 -3.74 -10.12
N LEU A 158 -3.11 -4.15 -11.28
CA LEU A 158 -2.68 -5.35 -11.97
C LEU A 158 -1.61 -4.96 -12.98
N VAL A 159 -0.38 -5.40 -12.72
CA VAL A 159 0.77 -5.05 -13.55
C VAL A 159 0.92 -6.06 -14.68
N MET A 160 0.99 -5.56 -15.91
CA MET A 160 1.10 -6.37 -17.11
C MET A 160 2.52 -6.31 -17.66
N ARG A 161 3.01 -7.43 -18.20
CA ARG A 161 4.33 -7.54 -18.83
C ARG A 161 4.35 -6.89 -20.21
N THR A 162 4.66 -5.60 -20.28
CA THR A 162 4.67 -4.81 -21.52
C THR A 162 5.83 -5.13 -22.48
N ASP A 163 6.71 -6.06 -22.11
CA ASP A 163 7.85 -6.52 -22.90
C ASP A 163 7.53 -7.68 -23.85
N ARG A 164 6.29 -8.18 -23.84
CA ARG A 164 5.87 -9.37 -24.60
C ARG A 164 4.40 -9.30 -25.02
N PRO A 165 4.04 -9.97 -26.13
CA PRO A 165 2.64 -10.21 -26.46
C PRO A 165 1.87 -10.94 -25.34
N PRO A 166 0.56 -10.68 -25.18
CA PRO A 166 -0.23 -9.67 -25.90
C PRO A 166 -0.15 -8.27 -25.27
N PHE A 167 0.55 -8.13 -24.15
CA PHE A 167 0.55 -6.92 -23.32
C PHE A 167 1.55 -5.85 -23.77
N ASP A 168 2.38 -6.12 -24.77
CA ASP A 168 3.19 -5.11 -25.46
C ASP A 168 2.30 -4.10 -26.23
N ASN A 169 1.17 -4.56 -26.75
CA ASN A 169 0.14 -3.70 -27.37
C ASN A 169 -0.67 -2.94 -26.30
N HIS A 170 -0.58 -1.61 -26.28
CA HIS A 170 -1.31 -0.80 -25.30
C HIS A 170 -2.82 -0.80 -25.52
N GLU A 171 -3.32 -1.07 -26.74
CA GLU A 171 -4.77 -1.18 -26.98
C GLU A 171 -5.35 -2.42 -26.32
N VAL A 172 -4.61 -3.53 -26.23
CA VAL A 172 -5.02 -4.72 -25.47
C VAL A 172 -5.19 -4.36 -23.98
N ARG A 173 -4.22 -3.65 -23.40
CA ARG A 173 -4.27 -3.23 -21.99
C ARG A 173 -5.44 -2.27 -21.73
N ARG A 174 -5.72 -1.36 -22.66
CA ARG A 174 -6.87 -0.45 -22.59
C ARG A 174 -8.19 -1.21 -22.68
N ALA A 175 -8.32 -2.15 -23.62
CA ALA A 175 -9.52 -2.97 -23.78
C ALA A 175 -9.83 -3.75 -22.49
N MET A 176 -8.80 -4.34 -21.87
CA MET A 176 -8.95 -5.04 -20.59
C MET A 176 -9.38 -4.11 -19.45
N MET A 177 -8.92 -2.87 -19.41
CA MET A 177 -9.34 -1.90 -18.38
C MET A 177 -10.81 -1.48 -18.58
N ILE A 178 -11.20 -1.15 -19.81
CA ILE A 178 -12.58 -0.76 -20.17
C ILE A 178 -13.59 -1.89 -19.89
N ALA A 179 -13.14 -3.14 -19.91
CA ALA A 179 -13.97 -4.29 -19.58
C ALA A 179 -14.28 -4.43 -18.08
N LEU A 180 -13.66 -3.64 -17.20
CA LEU A 180 -13.88 -3.69 -15.77
C LEU A 180 -14.90 -2.65 -15.33
N ASP A 181 -15.98 -3.06 -14.66
CA ASP A 181 -16.83 -2.15 -13.89
C ASP A 181 -16.15 -1.87 -12.54
N LEU A 182 -15.16 -0.95 -12.56
CA LEU A 182 -14.41 -0.55 -11.37
C LEU A 182 -15.32 -0.01 -10.26
N PRO A 183 -16.37 0.79 -10.56
CA PRO A 183 -17.35 1.16 -9.53
C PRO A 183 -18.05 -0.04 -8.88
N ALA A 184 -18.45 -1.06 -9.63
CA ALA A 184 -19.05 -2.27 -9.08
C ALA A 184 -18.06 -3.11 -8.27
N ILE A 185 -16.84 -3.31 -8.78
CA ILE A 185 -15.75 -4.02 -8.07
C ILE A 185 -15.45 -3.33 -6.74
N SER A 186 -15.24 -2.01 -6.76
CA SER A 186 -14.94 -1.25 -5.56
C SER A 186 -16.10 -1.25 -4.56
N ARG A 187 -17.35 -1.09 -5.00
CA ARG A 187 -18.49 -1.16 -4.08
C ARG A 187 -18.67 -2.54 -3.47
N ALA A 188 -18.41 -3.61 -4.22
CA ALA A 188 -18.48 -4.97 -3.69
C ALA A 188 -17.44 -5.19 -2.58
N ARG A 189 -16.23 -4.63 -2.74
CA ARG A 189 -15.11 -4.83 -1.80
C ARG A 189 -15.06 -3.84 -0.64
N TYR A 190 -15.29 -2.56 -0.93
CA TYR A 190 -15.10 -1.43 -0.02
C TYR A 190 -16.42 -0.79 0.39
N GLY A 191 -17.56 -1.16 -0.20
CA GLY A 191 -18.85 -0.52 0.06
C GLY A 191 -19.02 0.84 -0.62
N GLU A 192 -17.96 1.41 -1.19
CA GLU A 192 -17.96 2.67 -1.91
C GLU A 192 -17.04 2.62 -3.14
N TRP A 193 -17.22 3.56 -4.05
CA TRP A 193 -16.30 3.82 -5.17
C TRP A 193 -15.80 5.25 -5.03
N VAL A 194 -14.49 5.40 -4.93
CA VAL A 194 -13.84 6.69 -5.01
C VAL A 194 -12.65 6.56 -5.95
N LEU A 195 -12.70 7.28 -7.07
CA LEU A 195 -11.56 7.38 -7.96
C LEU A 195 -10.50 8.29 -7.32
N ARG A 196 -9.55 7.68 -6.60
CA ARG A 196 -8.40 8.38 -6.00
C ARG A 196 -7.11 7.89 -6.65
N GLY A 197 -6.15 8.81 -6.82
CA GLY A 197 -4.77 8.44 -7.13
C GLY A 197 -4.43 8.26 -8.61
N TRP A 198 -5.22 8.80 -9.56
CA TRP A 198 -4.86 8.76 -10.98
C TRP A 198 -4.88 10.14 -11.67
N PRO A 199 -3.82 10.48 -12.47
CA PRO A 199 -2.50 9.84 -12.47
C PRO A 199 -1.70 10.13 -11.19
N ALA A 200 -2.21 11.04 -10.35
CA ALA A 200 -1.72 11.35 -9.01
C ALA A 200 -2.92 11.71 -8.12
N ASP A 201 -2.75 11.67 -6.80
CA ASP A 201 -3.79 12.11 -5.87
C ASP A 201 -3.79 13.65 -5.71
N ALA A 202 -4.90 14.16 -5.16
CA ALA A 202 -5.18 15.60 -5.01
C ALA A 202 -4.20 16.36 -4.09
N THR A 203 -3.31 15.67 -3.37
CA THR A 203 -2.29 16.31 -2.53
C THR A 203 -1.05 16.71 -3.32
N THR A 204 -0.94 16.34 -4.60
CA THR A 204 0.25 16.61 -5.42
C THR A 204 0.00 17.71 -6.45
N ALA A 205 1.05 18.46 -6.80
CA ALA A 205 0.99 19.44 -7.89
C ALA A 205 0.79 18.80 -9.29
N ALA A 206 0.92 17.48 -9.40
CA ALA A 206 0.64 16.72 -10.62
C ALA A 206 -0.84 16.30 -10.73
N TYR A 207 -1.68 16.61 -9.74
CA TYR A 207 -3.10 16.31 -9.77
C TYR A 207 -3.80 17.08 -10.89
N THR A 208 -4.59 16.36 -11.68
CA THR A 208 -5.54 16.93 -12.63
C THR A 208 -6.90 16.30 -12.32
N PRO A 209 -7.97 17.10 -12.09
CA PRO A 209 -9.31 16.58 -11.90
C PRO A 209 -9.71 15.62 -13.02
N PHE A 210 -10.44 14.56 -12.69
CA PHE A 210 -10.79 13.51 -13.64
C PHE A 210 -11.55 14.06 -14.87
N GLU A 211 -12.45 15.01 -14.62
CA GLU A 211 -13.29 15.66 -15.64
C GLU A 211 -12.47 16.53 -16.62
N GLU A 212 -11.25 16.94 -16.22
CA GLU A 212 -10.32 17.73 -17.03
C GLU A 212 -9.35 16.83 -17.83
N LEU A 213 -9.32 15.53 -17.57
CA LEU A 213 -8.46 14.60 -18.30
C LEU A 213 -8.92 14.46 -19.76
N PRO A 214 -8.04 14.05 -20.70
CA PRO A 214 -8.45 13.74 -22.06
C PRO A 214 -9.59 12.70 -22.08
N ALA A 215 -10.57 12.86 -22.98
CA ALA A 215 -11.71 11.93 -23.09
C ALA A 215 -11.27 10.47 -23.25
N ARG A 216 -10.16 10.25 -23.96
CA ARG A 216 -9.52 8.94 -24.15
C ARG A 216 -9.03 8.31 -22.84
N THR A 217 -8.73 9.10 -21.82
CA THR A 217 -8.35 8.66 -20.48
C THR A 217 -9.59 8.43 -19.61
N GLN A 218 -10.58 9.32 -19.69
CA GLN A 218 -11.84 9.18 -18.95
C GLN A 218 -12.55 7.87 -19.32
N GLU A 219 -12.58 7.57 -20.61
CA GLU A 219 -13.14 6.32 -21.18
C GLU A 219 -12.59 5.04 -20.53
N LEU A 220 -11.38 5.05 -19.96
CA LEU A 220 -10.82 3.87 -19.30
C LEU A 220 -11.60 3.46 -18.04
N TYR A 221 -12.41 4.37 -17.51
CA TYR A 221 -13.23 4.14 -16.32
C TYR A 221 -14.71 3.97 -16.66
N ASP A 222 -15.05 4.02 -17.96
CA ASP A 222 -16.40 3.75 -18.46
C ASP A 222 -16.48 2.27 -18.86
N TYR A 223 -17.18 1.48 -18.05
CA TYR A 223 -17.38 0.06 -18.33
C TYR A 223 -18.11 -0.15 -19.67
N ASP A 224 -17.45 -0.79 -20.63
CA ASP A 224 -18.03 -1.14 -21.94
C ASP A 224 -17.42 -2.43 -22.51
N SER A 225 -18.04 -3.56 -22.19
CA SER A 225 -17.59 -4.88 -22.67
C SER A 225 -17.74 -5.07 -24.19
N VAL A 226 -18.67 -4.36 -24.85
CA VAL A 226 -18.86 -4.44 -26.30
C VAL A 226 -17.69 -3.77 -27.01
N LYS A 227 -17.32 -2.57 -26.55
CA LYS A 227 -16.17 -1.85 -27.06
C LYS A 227 -14.87 -2.56 -26.76
N ALA A 228 -14.70 -3.11 -25.56
CA ALA A 228 -13.52 -3.89 -25.22
C ALA A 228 -13.33 -5.08 -26.18
N ARG A 229 -14.39 -5.84 -26.50
CA ARG A 229 -14.33 -6.91 -27.52
C ARG A 229 -13.92 -6.38 -28.89
N GLN A 230 -14.48 -5.25 -29.33
CA GLN A 230 -14.11 -4.65 -30.61
C GLN A 230 -12.64 -4.23 -30.62
N MET A 231 -12.16 -3.58 -29.56
CA MET A 231 -10.76 -3.18 -29.43
C MET A 231 -9.80 -4.38 -29.43
N LEU A 232 -10.18 -5.50 -28.81
CA LEU A 232 -9.41 -6.73 -28.88
C LEU A 232 -9.38 -7.30 -30.31
N ALA A 233 -10.51 -7.34 -31.00
CA ALA A 233 -10.57 -7.80 -32.39
C ALA A 233 -9.69 -6.93 -33.31
N ASP A 234 -9.77 -5.61 -33.18
CA ASP A 234 -8.95 -4.65 -33.94
C ASP A 234 -7.46 -4.80 -33.62
N ALA A 235 -7.14 -5.20 -32.38
CA ALA A 235 -5.77 -5.48 -31.94
C ALA A 235 -5.26 -6.88 -32.36
N GLY A 236 -6.06 -7.67 -33.09
CA GLY A 236 -5.68 -9.00 -33.59
C GLY A 236 -6.09 -10.17 -32.69
N TYR A 237 -6.97 -9.94 -31.71
CA TYR A 237 -7.46 -10.94 -30.76
C TYR A 237 -9.00 -11.05 -30.81
N PRO A 238 -9.62 -11.40 -31.97
CA PRO A 238 -11.07 -11.46 -32.11
C PRO A 238 -11.73 -12.52 -31.23
N ASP A 239 -11.00 -13.59 -30.92
CA ASP A 239 -11.43 -14.68 -30.03
C ASP A 239 -10.82 -14.55 -28.61
N GLY A 240 -10.21 -13.39 -28.32
CA GLY A 240 -9.47 -13.15 -27.07
C GLY A 240 -8.16 -13.95 -26.97
N PHE A 241 -7.74 -14.22 -25.74
CA PHE A 241 -6.47 -14.92 -25.44
C PHE A 241 -6.45 -15.44 -24.01
N ARG A 242 -5.43 -16.25 -23.69
CA ARG A 242 -5.19 -16.81 -22.36
C ARG A 242 -3.95 -16.23 -21.72
N PHE A 243 -3.97 -16.02 -20.41
CA PHE A 243 -2.77 -15.68 -19.64
C PHE A 243 -2.83 -16.21 -18.20
N GLU A 244 -1.68 -16.19 -17.52
CA GLU A 244 -1.57 -16.49 -16.09
C GLU A 244 -1.39 -15.19 -15.32
N ILE A 245 -2.12 -15.05 -14.20
CA ILE A 245 -1.95 -13.96 -13.25
C ILE A 245 -1.38 -14.51 -11.95
N VAL A 246 -0.28 -13.90 -11.49
CA VAL A 246 0.40 -14.27 -10.25
C VAL A 246 -0.04 -13.31 -9.15
N LEU A 247 -0.50 -13.86 -8.03
CA LEU A 247 -1.07 -13.09 -6.93
C LEU A 247 -0.47 -13.55 -5.60
N PRO A 248 -0.24 -12.65 -4.63
CA PRO A 248 0.06 -13.05 -3.25
C PRO A 248 -1.16 -13.75 -2.62
N SER A 249 -0.91 -14.60 -1.61
CA SER A 249 -1.94 -15.26 -0.77
C SER A 249 -2.62 -14.31 0.22
N TYR A 250 -3.09 -13.17 -0.28
CA TYR A 250 -3.92 -12.22 0.48
C TYR A 250 -5.36 -12.30 -0.03
N ASP A 251 -6.30 -12.66 0.84
CA ASP A 251 -7.72 -12.77 0.50
C ASP A 251 -8.25 -11.51 -0.20
N GLU A 252 -7.81 -10.34 0.28
CA GLU A 252 -8.18 -9.04 -0.29
C GLU A 252 -7.81 -8.91 -1.77
N VAL A 253 -6.66 -9.47 -2.17
CA VAL A 253 -6.19 -9.45 -3.56
C VAL A 253 -6.92 -10.49 -4.40
N ILE A 254 -7.17 -11.67 -3.82
CA ILE A 254 -7.85 -12.76 -4.52
C ILE A 254 -9.27 -12.35 -4.93
N ASP A 255 -10.00 -11.65 -4.06
CA ASP A 255 -11.39 -11.27 -4.29
C ASP A 255 -11.56 -10.33 -5.50
N TYR A 256 -10.87 -9.19 -5.53
CA TYR A 256 -11.04 -8.24 -6.64
C TYR A 256 -10.49 -8.79 -7.96
N VAL A 257 -9.46 -9.64 -7.90
CA VAL A 257 -8.93 -10.30 -9.10
C VAL A 257 -9.91 -11.33 -9.63
N THR A 258 -10.56 -12.10 -8.76
CA THR A 258 -11.61 -13.04 -9.18
C THR A 258 -12.73 -12.30 -9.92
N MET A 259 -13.13 -11.12 -9.44
CA MET A 259 -14.10 -10.27 -10.15
C MET A 259 -13.56 -9.82 -11.51
N ALA A 260 -12.31 -9.35 -11.57
CA ALA A 260 -11.69 -8.93 -12.83
C ALA A 260 -11.59 -10.07 -13.85
N VAL A 261 -11.24 -11.28 -13.42
CA VAL A 261 -11.22 -12.48 -14.28
C VAL A 261 -12.61 -12.78 -14.84
N ALA A 262 -13.67 -12.62 -14.04
CA ALA A 262 -15.05 -12.81 -14.53
C ALA A 262 -15.41 -11.78 -15.61
N TYR A 263 -15.08 -10.49 -15.41
CA TYR A 263 -15.29 -9.45 -16.41
C TYR A 263 -14.49 -9.68 -17.71
N TRP A 264 -13.25 -10.17 -17.59
CA TRP A 264 -12.42 -10.48 -18.76
C TRP A 264 -12.91 -11.70 -19.54
N ALA A 265 -13.51 -12.69 -18.87
CA ALA A 265 -14.12 -13.83 -19.55
C ALA A 265 -15.24 -13.39 -20.51
N ASP A 266 -16.02 -12.35 -20.16
CA ASP A 266 -17.08 -11.80 -21.02
C ASP A 266 -16.55 -11.19 -22.34
N ILE A 267 -15.26 -10.87 -22.41
CA ILE A 267 -14.60 -10.37 -23.62
C ILE A 267 -13.71 -11.43 -24.30
N GLY A 268 -13.79 -12.69 -23.87
CA GLY A 268 -12.99 -13.80 -24.42
C GLY A 268 -11.57 -13.90 -23.85
N VAL A 269 -11.25 -13.12 -22.82
CA VAL A 269 -9.93 -13.13 -22.17
C VAL A 269 -9.98 -14.03 -20.95
N GLU A 270 -9.29 -15.16 -21.02
CA GLU A 270 -9.27 -16.16 -19.95
C GLU A 270 -7.99 -16.05 -19.12
N ALA A 271 -8.13 -15.82 -17.81
CA ALA A 271 -7.01 -15.73 -16.89
C ALA A 271 -6.97 -16.93 -15.94
N THR A 272 -5.80 -17.55 -15.77
CA THR A 272 -5.56 -18.55 -14.72
C THR A 272 -4.88 -17.90 -13.53
N MET A 273 -5.45 -18.02 -12.34
CA MET A 273 -4.87 -17.46 -11.10
C MET A 273 -3.86 -18.43 -10.49
N LYS A 274 -2.63 -17.95 -10.29
CA LYS A 274 -1.57 -18.64 -9.56
C LYS A 274 -1.27 -17.88 -8.27
N VAL A 275 -1.82 -18.39 -7.17
CA VAL A 275 -1.61 -17.84 -5.83
C VAL A 275 -0.25 -18.33 -5.30
N MET A 276 0.56 -17.40 -4.77
CA MET A 276 1.86 -17.70 -4.19
C MET A 276 2.00 -17.06 -2.80
N GLU A 277 2.75 -17.70 -1.91
CA GLU A 277 3.09 -17.12 -0.61
C GLU A 277 4.02 -15.91 -0.77
N PRO A 278 3.84 -14.84 0.02
CA PRO A 278 4.78 -13.72 0.08
C PRO A 278 6.20 -14.20 0.38
N GLY A 279 7.15 -13.86 -0.50
CA GLY A 279 8.57 -14.22 -0.34
C GLY A 279 9.00 -15.56 -0.97
N ALA A 280 8.09 -16.26 -1.65
CA ALA A 280 8.37 -17.47 -2.44
C ALA A 280 8.92 -17.18 -3.85
#